data_AF-D8F6H6-F1
#
_entry.id   AF-D8F6H6-F1
#
_cell.length_a   1.000
_cell.length_b   1.000
_cell.length_c   1.000
_cell.angle_alpha   90.00
_cell.angle_beta   90.00
_cell.angle_gamma   90.00
#
_symmetry.space_group_name_H-M   'P 1'
#
loop_
_entity.id
_entity.type
_entity.pdbx_description
1 polymer ?
#
loop_
_entity_poly.entity_id
_entity_poly.type
_entity_poly.pdbx_seq_one_letter_code
_entity_poly.pdbx_strand_id
1 'polypeptide(L)'
;MEDLFNLELNDDTVRFTPDGRILITDAIHALAGGRDAKRVWQKIAAQNPDILEDCERHDLEDDDAVFFADMETWDRIVPLLAEQFMNGSNRSM
;
A
#
# COMPACT_ATOMS: atom_id res chain seq x y z
N MET A 1 3.44 -18.96 -8.87
CA MET A 1 2.88 -18.30 -7.68
C MET A 1 4.08 -18.04 -6.78
N GLU A 2 4.39 -16.79 -6.49
CA GLU A 2 5.48 -16.46 -5.59
C GLU A 2 5.09 -16.83 -4.15
N ASP A 3 6.04 -17.39 -3.40
CA ASP A 3 5.81 -17.75 -2.01
C ASP A 3 5.74 -16.48 -1.16
N LEU A 4 4.52 -16.04 -0.82
CA LEU A 4 4.32 -14.88 0.04
C LEU A 4 4.51 -15.25 1.51
N PHE A 5 5.16 -14.37 2.26
CA PHE A 5 5.29 -14.45 3.71
C PHE A 5 4.30 -13.52 4.38
N ASN A 6 3.56 -14.03 5.36
CA ASN A 6 2.65 -13.23 6.17
C ASN A 6 3.35 -12.82 7.46
N LEU A 7 3.39 -11.52 7.73
CA LEU A 7 3.81 -10.97 9.01
C LEU A 7 2.59 -10.40 9.72
N GLU A 8 2.34 -10.87 10.93
CA GLU A 8 1.31 -10.28 11.79
C GLU A 8 1.88 -9.05 12.49
N LEU A 9 1.30 -7.88 12.22
CA LEU A 9 1.60 -6.61 12.87
C LEU A 9 0.38 -6.19 13.69
N ASN A 10 0.42 -6.45 15.00
CA ASN A 10 -0.73 -6.34 15.90
C ASN A 10 -1.87 -7.29 15.47
N ASP A 11 -3.01 -6.73 15.06
CA ASP A 11 -4.20 -7.47 14.58
C ASP A 11 -4.30 -7.46 13.04
N ASP A 12 -3.29 -6.91 12.34
CA ASP A 12 -3.25 -6.81 10.88
C ASP A 12 -2.21 -7.75 10.27
N THR A 13 -2.59 -8.42 9.17
CA THR A 13 -1.69 -9.28 8.41
C THR A 13 -1.07 -8.49 7.24
N VAL A 14 0.26 -8.54 7.12
CA VAL A 14 1.01 -7.90 6.04
C VAL A 14 1.77 -8.94 5.21
N ARG A 15 1.48 -8.97 3.91
CA ARG A 15 2.16 -9.86 2.95
C ARG A 15 3.46 -9.25 2.42
N PHE A 16 4.47 -10.11 2.34
CA PHE A 16 5.77 -9.82 1.77
C PHE A 16 6.16 -10.86 0.71
N THR A 17 6.91 -10.44 -0.29
CA THR A 17 7.63 -11.36 -1.19
C THR A 17 8.89 -11.91 -0.51
N PRO A 18 9.49 -13.02 -1.00
CA PRO A 18 10.73 -13.57 -0.45
C PRO A 18 11.93 -12.60 -0.46
N ASP A 19 11.94 -11.65 -1.40
CA ASP A 19 12.98 -10.62 -1.51
C ASP A 19 12.65 -9.35 -0.71
N GLY A 20 11.56 -9.37 0.08
CA GLY A 20 11.26 -8.35 1.07
C GLY A 20 10.42 -7.17 0.57
N ARG A 21 9.83 -7.25 -0.63
CA ARG A 21 8.82 -6.27 -1.05
C ARG A 21 7.54 -6.46 -0.26
N ILE A 22 6.86 -5.38 0.05
CA ILE A 22 5.65 -5.33 0.87
C ILE A 22 4.42 -5.08 0.01
N LEU A 23 3.31 -5.76 0.29
CA LEU A 23 2.05 -5.44 -0.37
C LEU A 23 1.51 -4.11 0.15
N ILE A 24 1.40 -3.12 -0.74
CA ILE A 24 1.11 -1.74 -0.39
C ILE A 24 -0.23 -1.61 0.34
N THR A 25 -1.28 -2.30 -0.10
CA THR A 25 -2.60 -2.20 0.54
C THR A 25 -2.62 -2.79 1.94
N ASP A 26 -1.90 -3.88 2.21
CA ASP A 26 -1.81 -4.45 3.55
C ASP A 26 -1.06 -3.48 4.49
N ALA A 27 0.05 -2.92 4.02
CA ALA A 27 0.84 -1.95 4.77
C ALA A 27 0.03 -0.68 5.09
N ILE A 28 -0.74 -0.17 4.12
CA ILE A 28 -1.64 0.97 4.33
C ILE A 28 -2.73 0.61 5.32
N HIS A 29 -3.30 -0.60 5.25
CA HIS A 29 -4.34 -1.02 6.19
C HIS A 29 -3.84 -1.00 7.63
N ALA A 30 -2.68 -1.61 7.87
CA ALA A 30 -2.02 -1.64 9.17
C ALA A 30 -1.68 -0.24 9.70
N LEU A 31 -1.23 0.67 8.82
CA LEU A 31 -0.93 2.06 9.21
C LEU A 31 -2.18 2.92 9.43
N ALA A 32 -3.25 2.66 8.68
CA ALA A 32 -4.43 3.51 8.68
C ALA A 32 -5.47 3.11 9.74
N GLY A 33 -5.26 2.01 10.47
CA GLY A 33 -6.14 1.55 11.54
C GLY A 33 -7.58 1.29 11.06
N GLY A 34 -7.74 0.63 9.90
CA GLY A 34 -9.04 0.24 9.37
C GLY A 34 -9.68 1.22 8.37
N ARG A 35 -8.98 2.26 7.90
CA ARG A 35 -9.44 3.00 6.69
C ARG A 35 -9.36 2.09 5.47
N ASP A 36 -10.17 2.41 4.46
CA ASP A 36 -10.18 1.69 3.18
C ASP A 36 -8.84 1.89 2.45
N ALA A 37 -7.92 0.95 2.65
CA ALA A 37 -6.56 0.98 2.13
C ALA A 37 -6.54 0.96 0.60
N LYS A 38 -7.46 0.24 -0.03
CA LYS A 38 -7.61 0.20 -1.49
C LYS A 38 -7.95 1.59 -2.02
N ARG A 39 -8.91 2.28 -1.39
CA ARG A 39 -9.28 3.65 -1.77
C ARG A 39 -8.15 4.66 -1.54
N VAL A 40 -7.41 4.53 -0.43
CA VAL A 40 -6.25 5.40 -0.15
C VAL A 40 -5.19 5.21 -1.23
N TRP A 41 -4.83 3.95 -1.53
CA TRP A 41 -3.86 3.63 -2.57
C TRP A 41 -4.28 4.15 -3.95
N GLN A 42 -5.52 3.88 -4.37
CA GLN A 42 -6.05 4.37 -5.64
C GLN A 42 -5.93 5.89 -5.79
N LYS A 43 -6.15 6.63 -4.69
CA LYS A 43 -6.01 8.09 -4.71
C LYS A 43 -4.56 8.54 -4.83
N ILE A 44 -3.63 7.88 -4.13
CA ILE A 44 -2.19 8.18 -4.23
C ILE A 44 -1.68 7.89 -5.63
N ALA A 45 -1.98 6.70 -6.16
CA ALA A 45 -1.60 6.27 -7.51
C ALA A 45 -2.16 7.19 -8.61
N ALA A 46 -3.42 7.62 -8.49
CA ALA A 46 -4.02 8.54 -9.45
C ALA A 46 -3.41 9.95 -9.43
N GLN A 47 -2.85 10.37 -8.29
CA GLN A 47 -2.22 11.68 -8.12
C GLN A 47 -0.72 11.66 -8.45
N ASN A 48 -0.08 10.50 -8.38
CA ASN A 48 1.37 10.31 -8.55
C ASN A 48 1.59 9.08 -9.43
N PRO A 49 1.30 9.15 -10.75
CA PRO A 49 1.40 7.99 -11.63
C PRO A 49 2.84 7.48 -11.79
N ASP A 50 3.84 8.31 -11.55
CA ASP A 50 5.26 7.97 -11.57
C ASP A 50 5.61 6.89 -10.54
N ILE A 51 4.94 6.87 -9.38
CA ILE A 51 5.20 5.86 -8.35
C ILE A 51 4.80 4.45 -8.78
N LEU A 52 3.88 4.32 -9.74
CA LEU A 52 3.45 3.03 -10.26
C LEU A 52 4.53 2.35 -11.10
N GLU A 53 5.45 3.13 -11.68
CA GLU A 53 6.58 2.59 -12.44
C GLU A 53 7.61 1.92 -11.54
N ASP A 54 7.68 2.36 -10.27
CA ASP A 54 8.57 1.82 -9.24
C ASP A 54 7.95 0.65 -8.47
N CYS A 55 6.64 0.46 -8.59
CA CYS A 55 5.92 -0.63 -7.94
C CYS A 55 5.94 -1.91 -8.79
N GLU A 56 6.08 -3.06 -8.15
CA GLU A 56 5.87 -4.34 -8.81
C GLU A 56 4.38 -4.68 -8.83
N ARG A 57 3.83 -4.90 -10.02
CA ARG A 57 2.44 -5.26 -10.22
C ARG A 57 2.30 -6.77 -10.37
N HIS A 58 1.43 -7.37 -9.56
CA HIS A 58 0.97 -8.74 -9.73
C HIS A 58 -0.52 -8.77 -10.02
N ASP A 59 -0.92 -9.58 -10.99
CA ASP A 59 -2.32 -9.83 -11.26
C ASP A 59 -2.80 -10.98 -10.38
N LEU A 60 -3.87 -10.75 -9.61
CA LEU A 60 -4.57 -11.81 -8.87
C LEU A 60 -5.68 -12.40 -9.74
N GLU A 61 -6.09 -13.64 -9.44
CA GLU A 61 -7.08 -14.40 -10.22
C GLU A 61 -8.46 -13.71 -10.35
N ASP A 62 -8.77 -12.73 -9.48
CA ASP A 62 -10.02 -11.96 -9.45
C ASP A 62 -9.92 -10.56 -10.11
N ASP A 63 -9.01 -10.35 -11.07
CA ASP A 63 -8.82 -9.11 -11.86
C ASP A 63 -8.38 -7.86 -11.08
N ASP A 64 -8.19 -7.96 -9.76
CA ASP A 64 -7.61 -6.90 -8.95
C ASP A 64 -6.07 -7.00 -9.00
N ALA A 65 -5.45 -6.11 -9.77
CA ALA A 65 -4.01 -5.91 -9.73
C ALA A 65 -3.58 -5.42 -8.33
N VAL A 66 -2.58 -6.08 -7.77
CA VAL A 66 -1.96 -5.70 -6.50
C VAL A 66 -0.55 -5.20 -6.72
N PHE A 67 -0.13 -4.26 -5.88
CA PHE A 67 1.14 -3.57 -6.02
C PHE A 67 2.02 -3.82 -4.81
N PHE A 68 3.24 -4.27 -5.07
CA PHE A 68 4.29 -4.44 -4.09
C PHE A 68 5.32 -3.33 -4.21
N ALA A 69 5.82 -2.86 -3.08
CA ALA A 69 6.89 -1.88 -3.02
C ALA A 69 8.11 -2.51 -2.35
N ASP A 70 9.29 -2.25 -2.89
CA ASP A 70 10.51 -2.43 -2.09
C ASP A 70 10.66 -1.30 -1.06
N MET A 71 11.72 -1.34 -0.26
CA MET A 71 11.93 -0.34 0.80
C MET A 71 12.15 1.07 0.24
N GLU A 72 12.81 1.22 -0.91
CA GLU A 72 13.06 2.54 -1.51
C GLU A 72 11.76 3.17 -2.04
N THR A 73 10.95 2.37 -2.71
CA THR A 73 9.61 2.76 -3.18
C THR A 73 8.69 3.05 -2.00
N TRP A 74 8.75 2.24 -0.95
CA TRP A 74 7.96 2.46 0.27
C TRP A 74 8.31 3.77 0.96
N ASP A 75 9.60 4.12 1.08
CA ASP A 75 10.04 5.39 1.64
C ASP A 75 9.50 6.60 0.86
N ARG A 76 9.24 6.45 -0.44
CA ARG A 76 8.57 7.47 -1.27
C ARG A 76 7.06 7.49 -1.06
N ILE A 77 6.42 6.35 -0.78
CA ILE A 77 4.97 6.25 -0.51
C ILE A 77 4.60 6.86 0.85
N VAL A 78 5.43 6.66 1.88
CA VAL A 78 5.17 7.13 3.27
C VAL A 78 4.80 8.62 3.37
N PRO A 79 5.52 9.58 2.78
CA PRO A 79 5.14 10.99 2.86
C PRO A 79 3.80 11.27 2.16
N LEU A 80 3.49 10.62 1.04
CA LEU A 80 2.22 10.76 0.34
C LEU A 80 1.05 10.25 1.20
N LEU A 81 1.25 9.13 1.91
CA LEU A 81 0.28 8.62 2.88
C LEU A 81 0.03 9.62 4.01
N ALA A 82 1.09 10.21 4.57
CA ALA A 82 0.97 11.22 5.62
C ALA A 82 0.15 12.43 5.14
N GLU A 83 0.40 12.92 3.93
CA GLU A 83 -0.38 14.00 3.32
C GLU A 83 -1.86 13.63 3.14
N GLN A 84 -2.16 12.39 2.68
CA GLN A 84 -3.54 11.94 2.55
C GLN A 84 -4.25 11.89 3.92
N PHE A 85 -3.57 11.42 4.96
CA PHE A 85 -4.15 11.33 6.30
C PHE A 85 -4.34 12.69 6.96
N MET A 86 -3.41 13.63 6.77
CA MET A 86 -3.51 14.99 7.28
C MET A 86 -4.59 15.79 6.54
N ASN A 87 -4.64 15.71 5.20
CA ASN A 87 -5.64 16.42 4.40
C ASN A 87 -7.06 15.85 4.56
N GLY A 88 -7.18 14.56 4.90
CA GLY A 88 -8.45 13.92 5.22
C GLY A 88 -9.09 14.40 6.53
N SER A 89 -8.31 14.93 7.47
CA SER A 89 -8.80 15.45 8.76
C SER A 89 -9.47 16.82 8.65
N ASN A 90 -9.32 17.52 7.52
CA ASN A 90 -9.84 18.89 7.32
C ASN A 90 -11.19 18.94 6.56
N ARG A 91 -11.88 17.80 6.39
CA ARG A 91 -13.19 17.70 5.71
C ARG A 91 -14.36 17.36 6.65
N SER A 92 -14.15 17.42 7.97
CA SER A 92 -15.19 17.11 8.98
C SER A 92 -15.50 18.28 9.93
N MET A 93 -15.25 19.53 9.53
CA MET A 93 -15.75 20.72 10.24
C MET A 93 -16.45 21.68 9.29
#